data_AF-A0A529NW39-F1
#
_entry.id   AF-A0A529NW39-F1
#
_cell.length_a   1.000
_cell.length_b   1.000
_cell.length_c   1.000
_cell.angle_alpha   90.00
_cell.angle_beta   90.00
_cell.angle_gamma   90.00
#
_symmetry.space_group_name_H-M   'P 1'
#
loop_
_entity.id
_entity.type
_entity.pdbx_description
1 polymer ?
#
loop_
_entity_poly.entity_id
_entity_poly.type
_entity_poly.pdbx_seq_one_letter_code
_entity_poly.pdbx_strand_id
1 'polypeptide(L)'
;LSGISANGSFGSGQKARLMVRPEAFHLERNQKSAELAVEIVDVAFYGERRRIVARTGAGQEIDIRPTSSAMASHDATASRRQVFFDPAAAFLFPA
;
A
#
# COMPACT_ATOMS: atom_id res chain seq x y z
N LEU A 1 -7.57 10.23 -15.16
CA LEU A 1 -8.08 8.85 -15.14
C LEU A 1 -7.77 8.29 -13.76
N SER A 2 -8.79 7.93 -12.97
CA SER A 2 -8.63 7.30 -11.65
C SER A 2 -9.11 5.87 -11.79
N GLY A 3 -8.24 4.88 -11.55
CA GLY A 3 -8.55 3.48 -11.74
C GLY A 3 -7.33 2.58 -11.66
N ILE A 4 -7.56 1.28 -11.55
CA ILE A 4 -6.50 0.26 -11.45
C ILE A 4 -6.27 -0.37 -12.82
N SER A 5 -5.01 -0.56 -13.22
CA SER A 5 -4.69 -1.24 -14.47
C SER A 5 -5.03 -2.73 -14.38
N ALA A 6 -5.98 -3.17 -15.22
CA ALA A 6 -6.40 -4.55 -15.30
C ALA A 6 -5.62 -5.30 -16.38
N ASN A 7 -4.86 -6.33 -15.99
CA ASN A 7 -4.21 -7.25 -16.92
C ASN A 7 -5.11 -8.46 -17.17
N GLY A 8 -6.05 -8.33 -18.10
CA GLY A 8 -6.99 -9.41 -18.48
C GLY A 8 -8.45 -8.94 -18.55
N SER A 9 -9.35 -9.88 -18.84
CA SER A 9 -10.80 -9.64 -18.77
C SER A 9 -11.27 -9.89 -17.34
N PHE A 10 -12.00 -8.93 -16.78
CA PHE A 10 -12.60 -9.03 -15.44
C PHE A 10 -14.12 -8.89 -15.57
N GLY A 11 -14.84 -9.89 -15.06
CA GLY A 11 -16.28 -9.79 -14.84
C GLY A 11 -16.60 -9.07 -13.53
N SER A 12 -17.75 -8.41 -13.47
CA SER A 12 -18.25 -7.86 -12.20
C SER A 12 -18.45 -8.99 -11.17
N GLY A 13 -18.05 -8.73 -9.91
CA GLY A 13 -18.19 -9.68 -8.81
C GLY A 13 -17.15 -10.82 -8.79
N GLN A 14 -16.22 -10.87 -9.73
CA GLN A 14 -15.16 -11.87 -9.72
C GLN A 14 -14.08 -11.54 -8.68
N LYS A 15 -13.54 -12.59 -8.04
CA LYS A 15 -12.33 -12.44 -7.22
C LYS A 15 -11.15 -12.10 -8.13
N ALA A 16 -10.33 -11.16 -7.68
CA ALA A 16 -9.11 -10.74 -8.35
C ALA A 16 -7.97 -10.59 -7.35
N ARG A 17 -6.74 -10.70 -7.83
CA ARG A 17 -5.52 -10.42 -7.07
C ARG A 17 -5.08 -8.98 -7.39
N LEU A 18 -4.90 -8.18 -6.34
CA LEU A 18 -4.37 -6.82 -6.44
C LEU A 18 -2.88 -6.84 -6.11
N MET A 19 -2.06 -6.25 -6.99
CA MET A 19 -0.63 -6.02 -6.76
C MET A 19 -0.39 -4.52 -6.69
N VAL A 20 0.21 -4.08 -5.59
CA VAL A 20 0.70 -2.71 -5.42
C VAL A 20 2.18 -2.80 -5.10
N ARG A 21 2.99 -1.99 -5.80
CA ARG A 21 4.44 -1.99 -5.56
C ARG A 21 4.73 -1.39 -4.17
N PRO A 22 5.71 -1.91 -3.40
CA PRO A 22 6.02 -1.41 -2.06
C PRO A 22 6.24 0.11 -1.96
N GLU A 23 6.83 0.70 -2.99
CA GLU A 23 7.12 2.13 -3.11
C GLU A 23 5.91 3.01 -3.47
N ALA A 24 4.81 2.40 -3.94
CA ALA A 24 3.57 3.09 -4.28
C ALA A 24 2.62 3.23 -3.07
N PHE A 25 3.03 2.70 -1.91
CA PHE A 25 2.33 2.92 -0.65
C PHE A 25 2.80 4.19 0.04
N HIS A 26 1.85 4.90 0.62
CA HIS A 26 2.03 6.13 1.35
C HIS A 26 1.34 6.04 2.70
N LEU A 27 1.94 6.66 3.71
CA LEU A 27 1.32 6.75 5.03
C LEU A 27 0.27 7.87 5.04
N GLU A 28 0.48 8.95 4.29
CA GLU A 28 -0.44 10.09 4.23
C GLU A 28 -1.42 9.97 3.07
N ARG A 29 -2.65 10.47 3.28
CA ARG A 29 -3.68 10.52 2.25
C ARG A 29 -3.34 11.62 1.25
N ASN A 30 -3.31 11.27 -0.04
CA ASN A 30 -3.34 12.26 -1.12
C ASN A 30 -4.72 12.27 -1.81
N GLN A 31 -5.00 13.31 -2.62
CA GLN A 31 -6.31 13.48 -3.29
C GLN A 31 -6.69 12.33 -4.25
N LYS A 32 -5.71 11.55 -4.70
CA LYS A 32 -5.90 10.46 -5.68
C LYS A 32 -5.75 9.07 -5.04
N SER A 33 -5.58 8.99 -3.73
CA SER A 33 -5.28 7.74 -3.04
C SER A 33 -6.50 6.90 -2.81
N ALA A 34 -6.36 5.59 -3.00
CA ALA A 34 -7.20 4.59 -2.35
C ALA A 34 -6.65 4.28 -0.95
N GLU A 35 -7.53 3.84 -0.06
CA GLU A 35 -7.23 3.48 1.31
C GLU A 35 -7.25 1.97 1.49
N LEU A 36 -6.30 1.44 2.28
CA LEU A 36 -6.20 0.04 2.65
C LEU A 36 -6.02 -0.07 4.17
N ALA A 37 -6.95 -0.75 4.83
CA ALA A 37 -6.89 -1.02 6.26
C ALA A 37 -5.85 -2.11 6.58
N VAL A 38 -4.88 -1.78 7.42
CA VAL A 38 -3.76 -2.65 7.79
C VAL A 38 -3.27 -2.35 9.20
N GLU A 39 -2.60 -3.30 9.84
CA GLU A 39 -1.88 -3.09 11.09
C GLU A 39 -0.37 -3.07 10.83
N ILE A 40 0.36 -2.05 11.30
CA ILE A 40 1.83 -2.07 11.22
C ILE A 40 2.36 -3.07 12.25
N VAL A 41 3.04 -4.10 11.78
CA VAL A 41 3.55 -5.20 12.62
C VAL A 41 5.06 -5.16 12.80
N ASP A 42 5.80 -4.55 11.87
CA ASP A 42 7.26 -4.37 11.99
C ASP A 42 7.73 -3.11 11.25
N VAL A 43 8.79 -2.49 11.78
CA VAL A 43 9.45 -1.34 11.18
C VAL A 43 10.96 -1.49 11.29
N ALA A 44 11.62 -1.62 10.14
CA ALA A 44 13.07 -1.74 10.03
C ALA A 44 13.70 -0.50 9.40
N PHE A 45 14.86 -0.10 9.92
CA PHE A 45 15.62 1.05 9.46
C PHE A 45 16.91 0.58 8.76
N TYR A 46 17.15 1.09 7.55
CA TYR A 46 18.30 0.79 6.70
C TYR A 46 18.99 2.10 6.30
N GLY A 47 19.69 2.73 7.25
CA GLY A 47 20.25 4.07 7.08
C GLY A 47 19.15 5.09 6.78
N GLU A 48 19.22 5.71 5.60
CA GLU A 48 18.23 6.69 5.11
C GLU A 48 16.95 6.07 4.55
N ARG A 49 16.74 4.75 4.67
CA ARG A 49 15.54 4.07 4.17
C ARG A 49 14.81 3.38 5.31
N ARG A 50 13.48 3.33 5.23
CA ARG A 50 12.63 2.55 6.14
C ARG A 50 11.89 1.47 5.37
N ARG A 51 11.75 0.30 5.99
CA ARG A 51 10.85 -0.77 5.56
C ARG A 51 9.79 -0.91 6.63
N ILE A 52 8.53 -0.84 6.22
CA ILE A 52 7.40 -1.05 7.12
C ILE A 52 6.69 -2.31 6.63
N VAL A 53 6.50 -3.27 7.52
CA VAL A 53 5.67 -4.44 7.27
C VAL A 53 4.33 -4.18 7.91
N ALA A 54 3.26 -4.30 7.13
CA ALA A 54 1.90 -4.20 7.62
C ALA A 54 1.10 -5.45 7.29
N ARG A 55 0.05 -5.73 8.05
CA ARG A 55 -0.81 -6.89 7.89
C ARG A 55 -2.25 -6.46 7.63
N THR A 56 -2.87 -7.00 6.58
CA THR A 56 -4.29 -6.74 6.28
C THR A 56 -5.20 -7.50 7.25
N GLY A 57 -6.48 -7.12 7.32
CA GLY A 57 -7.48 -7.89 8.09
C GLY A 57 -7.68 -9.34 7.60
N ALA A 58 -7.23 -9.66 6.38
CA ALA A 58 -7.20 -11.02 5.84
C ALA A 58 -5.91 -11.79 6.20
N GLY A 59 -5.02 -11.20 7.00
CA GLY A 59 -3.75 -11.80 7.43
C GLY A 59 -2.62 -11.71 6.40
N GLN A 60 -2.80 -10.98 5.30
CA GLN A 60 -1.77 -10.82 4.26
C GLN A 60 -0.75 -9.78 4.70
N GLU A 61 0.52 -10.09 4.57
CA GLU A 61 1.60 -9.14 4.85
C GLU A 61 1.92 -8.32 3.60
N ILE A 62 2.09 -7.02 3.79
CA ILE A 62 2.48 -6.07 2.76
C ILE A 62 3.75 -5.34 3.17
N ASP A 63 4.63 -5.17 2.19
CA ASP A 63 5.85 -4.41 2.34
C ASP A 63 5.62 -2.98 1.85
N ILE A 64 6.02 -2.01 2.68
CA ILE A 64 5.91 -0.59 2.39
C ILE A 64 7.32 0.00 2.43
N ARG A 65 7.68 0.72 1.38
CA ARG A 65 8.97 1.39 1.24
C ARG A 65 8.75 2.88 0.98
N PRO A 66 8.64 3.70 2.04
CA PRO A 66 8.48 5.13 1.89
C PRO A 66 9.64 5.72 1.07
N THR A 67 9.32 6.62 0.15
CA THR A 67 10.31 7.46 -0.53
C THR A 67 10.73 8.61 0.39
N SER A 68 11.93 9.16 0.17
CA SER A 68 12.61 10.08 1.09
C SER A 68 11.80 11.30 1.53
N SER A 69 10.87 11.80 0.70
CA SER A 69 9.99 12.92 1.06
C SER A 69 8.95 12.56 2.13
N ALA A 70 8.51 11.31 2.20
CA ALA A 70 7.56 10.82 3.21
C ALA A 70 8.23 10.42 4.52
N MET A 71 9.58 10.41 4.57
CA MET A 71 10.35 10.03 5.75
C MET A 71 10.52 11.17 6.76
N ALA A 72 10.41 12.42 6.31
CA ALA A 72 10.61 13.62 7.14
C ALA A 72 9.45 13.91 8.11
N SER A 73 8.26 13.35 7.87
CA SER A 73 7.02 13.74 8.57
C SER A 73 6.53 12.73 9.62
N HIS A 74 7.23 11.63 9.90
CA HIS A 74 6.59 10.53 10.64
C HIS A 74 7.40 9.79 11.71
N ASP A 75 6.86 9.86 12.93
CA ASP A 75 6.96 8.85 13.99
C ASP A 75 6.04 7.69 13.62
N ALA A 76 6.60 6.58 13.16
CA ALA A 76 5.86 5.36 12.78
C ALA A 76 5.28 4.60 13.99
N THR A 77 5.41 5.14 15.21
CA THR A 77 5.11 4.47 16.48
C THR A 77 3.66 4.59 16.93
N ALA A 78 2.87 5.51 16.37
CA ALA A 78 1.46 5.67 16.71
C ALA A 78 0.58 4.77 15.83
N SER A 79 0.43 3.49 16.23
CA SER A 79 -0.67 2.56 15.89
C SER A 79 -1.52 2.92 14.66
N ARG A 80 -0.87 3.03 13.49
CA ARG A 80 -1.54 3.43 12.25
C ARG A 80 -2.25 2.22 11.67
N ARG A 81 -3.56 2.34 11.49
CA ARG A 81 -4.45 1.25 11.03
C ARG A 81 -4.77 1.27 9.54
N GLN A 82 -4.11 2.16 8.78
CA GLN A 82 -4.41 2.36 7.37
C GLN A 82 -3.21 2.91 6.61
N VAL A 83 -3.12 2.50 5.36
CA VAL A 83 -2.14 2.97 4.38
C VAL A 83 -2.86 3.37 3.10
N PHE A 84 -2.20 4.17 2.30
CA PHE A 84 -2.76 4.72 1.07
C PHE A 84 -1.92 4.29 -0.12
N PHE A 85 -2.52 4.18 -1.30
CA PHE A 85 -1.79 3.92 -2.53
C PHE A 85 -2.46 4.62 -3.72
N ASP A 86 -1.69 4.92 -4.76
CA ASP A 86 -2.23 5.41 -6.03
C ASP A 86 -2.80 4.22 -6.83
N PRO A 87 -4.12 4.18 -7.11
CA PRO A 87 -4.71 3.13 -7.94
C PRO A 87 -4.07 3.00 -9.32
N ALA A 88 -3.60 4.11 -9.89
CA ALA A 88 -2.94 4.11 -11.20
C ALA A 88 -1.57 3.41 -11.19
N ALA A 89 -0.97 3.22 -10.01
CA ALA A 89 0.26 2.46 -9.82
C ALA A 89 0.01 0.99 -9.45
N ALA A 90 -1.25 0.56 -9.36
CA ALA A 90 -1.65 -0.79 -9.00
C ALA A 90 -2.05 -1.61 -10.23
N PHE A 91 -1.96 -2.93 -10.08
CA PHE A 91 -2.29 -3.90 -11.11
C PHE A 91 -3.28 -4.94 -10.59
N LEU A 92 -4.30 -5.25 -11.39
CA LEU A 92 -5.23 -6.34 -11.14
C LEU A 92 -4.89 -7.55 -12.00
N PHE A 93 -4.94 -8.72 -11.39
CA PHE A 93 -4.76 -10.03 -12.02
C PHE A 93 -5.95 -10.95 -11.69
N PRO A 94 -6.30 -11.90 -12.57
CA PRO A 94 -7.27 -12.95 -12.24
C PRO A 94 -6.83 -13.76 -11.00
N ALA A 95 -7.81 -14.21 -10.22
CA ALA A 95 -7.57 -14.99 -9.00
C ALA A 95 -7.13 -16.43 -9.25
#